data_AF-A0A950FXT5-F1
#
_entry.id   AF-A0A950FXT5-F1
#
_cell.length_a   1.000
_cell.length_b   1.000
_cell.length_c   1.000
_cell.angle_alpha   90.00
_cell.angle_beta   90.00
_cell.angle_gamma   90.00
#
_symmetry.space_group_name_H-M   'P 1'
#
loop_
_entity.id
_entity.type
_entity.pdbx_description
1 polymer ?
#
loop_
_entity_poly.entity_id
_entity_poly.type
_entity_poly.pdbx_seq_one_letter_code
_entity_poly.pdbx_strand_id
1 'polypeptide(L)'
;MRIAIFGDIHANLEAFEVVLADARDQGCSSTICLGDVVGYNANPRECLKIVQSLNCPVVKGNHDDYASSDSSLESFNPLAEVAIQWTRDQLTSPEKLWLGELPLVSTIHGFTVVHASLEDPGGWGYVLNQLDAAASFSRQTTQLCFFGHTHTPRAYIKDSSVV
;
A
#
# COMPACT_ATOMS: atom_id res chain seq x y z
N MET A 1 5.85 -20.22 -10.20
CA MET A 1 4.84 -19.19 -9.88
C MET A 1 5.54 -17.85 -9.82
N ARG A 2 5.03 -16.82 -10.50
CA ARG A 2 5.62 -15.47 -10.51
C ARG A 2 4.53 -14.49 -10.07
N ILE A 3 4.84 -13.69 -9.04
CA ILE A 3 3.90 -12.76 -8.42
C ILE A 3 4.39 -11.34 -8.70
N ALA A 4 3.51 -10.48 -9.22
CA ALA A 4 3.76 -9.04 -9.27
C ALA A 4 3.26 -8.40 -7.97
N ILE A 5 4.15 -7.72 -7.26
CA ILE A 5 3.84 -6.96 -6.05
C ILE A 5 4.02 -5.48 -6.39
N PHE A 6 2.99 -4.68 -6.17
CA PHE A 6 2.97 -3.25 -6.43
C PHE A 6 2.21 -2.52 -5.33
N GLY A 7 2.34 -1.21 -5.24
CA GLY A 7 1.66 -0.34 -4.28
C GLY A 7 2.00 1.10 -4.60
N ASP A 8 1.60 2.03 -3.73
CA ASP A 8 1.86 3.46 -3.90
C ASP A 8 1.39 3.95 -5.29
N ILE A 9 0.25 3.41 -5.76
CA ILE A 9 -0.34 3.70 -7.09
C ILE A 9 -0.74 5.16 -7.17
N HIS A 10 -1.30 5.68 -6.07
CA HIS A 10 -1.68 7.06 -5.88
C HIS A 10 -2.47 7.63 -7.04
N ALA A 11 -3.53 6.93 -7.45
CA ALA A 11 -4.44 7.40 -8.50
C ALA A 11 -3.74 7.75 -9.84
N ASN A 12 -2.53 7.25 -10.08
CA ASN A 12 -1.78 7.45 -11.32
C ASN A 12 -2.11 6.33 -12.29
N LEU A 13 -3.16 6.54 -13.09
CA LEU A 13 -3.70 5.53 -13.99
C LEU A 13 -2.67 5.12 -15.04
N GLU A 14 -2.00 6.08 -15.66
CA GLU A 14 -1.04 5.84 -16.74
C GLU A 14 0.15 5.01 -16.25
N ALA A 15 0.69 5.32 -15.07
CA ALA A 15 1.77 4.52 -14.49
C ALA A 15 1.28 3.11 -14.14
N PHE A 16 0.07 2.98 -13.59
CA PHE A 16 -0.47 1.69 -13.18
C PHE A 16 -0.73 0.77 -14.37
N GLU A 17 -1.31 1.27 -15.46
CA GLU A 17 -1.54 0.50 -16.69
C GLU A 17 -0.24 -0.03 -17.28
N VAL A 18 0.82 0.79 -17.29
CA VAL A 18 2.15 0.39 -17.76
C VAL A 18 2.74 -0.73 -16.89
N VAL A 19 2.63 -0.61 -15.56
CA VAL A 19 3.11 -1.65 -14.62
C VAL A 19 2.37 -2.97 -14.80
N LEU A 20 1.04 -2.93 -14.99
CA LEU A 20 0.25 -4.14 -15.21
C LEU A 20 0.56 -4.81 -16.56
N ALA A 21 0.80 -4.02 -17.60
CA ALA A 21 1.24 -4.53 -18.89
C ALA A 21 2.60 -5.23 -18.79
N ASP A 22 3.59 -4.61 -18.13
CA ASP A 22 4.91 -5.21 -17.91
C ASP A 22 4.80 -6.50 -17.08
N ALA A 23 4.02 -6.50 -16.00
CA ALA A 23 3.80 -7.70 -15.18
C ALA A 23 3.24 -8.87 -16.01
N ARG A 24 2.30 -8.59 -16.92
CA ARG A 24 1.75 -9.59 -17.84
C ARG A 24 2.80 -10.10 -18.81
N ASP A 25 3.59 -9.22 -19.40
CA ASP A 25 4.62 -9.57 -20.38
C ASP A 25 5.78 -10.36 -19.72
N GLN A 26 6.03 -10.11 -18.44
CA GLN A 26 6.93 -10.91 -17.59
C GLN A 26 6.34 -12.26 -17.17
N GLY A 27 5.11 -12.60 -17.55
CA GLY A 27 4.47 -13.87 -17.21
C GLY A 27 4.08 -14.00 -15.74
N CYS A 28 3.79 -12.90 -15.05
CA CYS A 28 3.24 -12.94 -13.69
C CYS A 28 1.85 -13.60 -13.71
N SER A 29 1.67 -14.62 -12.86
CA SER A 29 0.44 -15.40 -12.76
C SER A 29 -0.45 -14.96 -11.59
N SER A 30 0.03 -14.04 -10.75
CA SER A 30 -0.66 -13.54 -9.57
C SER A 30 -0.18 -12.12 -9.25
N THR A 31 -1.02 -11.34 -8.58
CA THR A 31 -0.74 -9.97 -8.17
C THR A 31 -0.99 -9.80 -6.67
N ILE A 32 -0.34 -8.80 -6.05
CA ILE A 32 -0.60 -8.34 -4.69
C ILE A 32 -0.45 -6.82 -4.68
N CYS A 33 -1.39 -6.12 -4.04
CA CYS A 33 -1.33 -4.67 -3.88
C CYS A 33 -0.96 -4.31 -2.43
N LEU A 34 0.06 -3.45 -2.27
CA LEU A 34 0.54 -2.95 -0.98
C LEU A 34 -0.17 -1.66 -0.53
N GLY A 35 -1.28 -1.29 -1.15
CA GLY A 35 -2.08 -0.13 -0.76
C GLY A 35 -1.62 1.17 -1.41
N ASP A 36 -2.18 2.26 -0.89
CA ASP A 36 -2.14 3.61 -1.48
C ASP A 36 -2.59 3.56 -2.94
N VAL A 37 -3.79 3.00 -3.13
CA VAL A 37 -4.46 2.92 -4.44
C VAL A 37 -4.86 4.32 -4.90
N VAL A 38 -5.28 5.16 -3.95
CA VAL A 38 -5.77 6.52 -4.18
C VAL A 38 -4.85 7.58 -3.54
N GLY A 39 -5.22 8.85 -3.69
CA GLY A 39 -4.44 9.99 -3.19
C GLY A 39 -3.50 10.57 -4.26
N TYR A 40 -3.10 11.83 -4.05
CA TYR A 40 -2.27 12.65 -4.96
C TYR A 40 -2.81 12.90 -6.38
N ASN A 41 -2.97 11.89 -7.23
CA ASN A 41 -3.27 12.07 -8.66
C ASN A 41 -4.78 11.97 -8.99
N ALA A 42 -5.10 12.10 -10.28
CA ALA A 42 -6.43 12.48 -10.75
C ALA A 42 -7.38 11.30 -11.05
N ASN A 43 -6.95 10.05 -10.93
CA ASN A 43 -7.76 8.88 -11.34
C ASN A 43 -8.00 7.86 -10.21
N PRO A 44 -8.53 8.29 -9.04
CA PRO A 44 -8.71 7.40 -7.90
C PRO A 44 -9.73 6.30 -8.19
N ARG A 45 -10.82 6.61 -8.91
CA ARG A 45 -11.88 5.64 -9.21
C ARG A 45 -11.43 4.61 -10.23
N GLU A 46 -10.72 5.03 -11.26
CA GLU A 46 -10.20 4.14 -12.31
C GLU A 46 -9.19 3.17 -11.73
N CYS A 47 -8.21 3.67 -10.95
CA CYS A 47 -7.23 2.82 -10.27
C CYS A 47 -7.91 1.84 -9.31
N LEU A 48 -8.88 2.31 -8.53
CA LEU A 48 -9.64 1.48 -7.61
C LEU A 48 -10.39 0.34 -8.33
N LYS A 49 -11.10 0.65 -9.42
CA LYS A 49 -11.82 -0.35 -10.22
C LYS A 49 -10.88 -1.39 -10.81
N ILE A 50 -9.71 -0.98 -11.29
CA ILE A 50 -8.69 -1.89 -11.79
C ILE A 50 -8.23 -2.82 -10.66
N VAL A 51 -7.83 -2.28 -9.50
CA VAL A 51 -7.40 -3.08 -8.35
C VAL A 51 -8.47 -4.08 -7.91
N GLN A 52 -9.74 -3.66 -7.84
CA GLN A 52 -10.87 -4.55 -7.53
C GLN A 52 -11.02 -5.67 -8.58
N SER A 53 -10.87 -5.35 -9.87
CA SER A 53 -10.99 -6.34 -10.95
C SER A 53 -9.89 -7.39 -10.96
N LEU A 54 -8.70 -7.07 -10.41
CA LEU A 54 -7.60 -8.02 -10.28
C LEU A 54 -7.90 -9.16 -9.29
N ASN A 55 -8.91 -9.00 -8.42
CA ASN A 55 -9.30 -9.97 -7.40
C ASN A 55 -8.09 -10.49 -6.59
N CYS A 56 -7.16 -9.59 -6.31
CA CYS A 56 -5.91 -9.89 -5.63
C CYS A 56 -5.95 -9.45 -4.16
N PRO A 57 -5.09 -9.99 -3.29
CA PRO A 57 -4.94 -9.47 -1.95
C PRO A 57 -4.45 -8.01 -1.98
N VAL A 58 -5.06 -7.18 -1.14
CA VAL A 58 -4.75 -5.76 -0.99
C VAL A 58 -4.60 -5.47 0.49
N VAL A 59 -3.53 -4.77 0.89
CA VAL A 59 -3.44 -4.15 2.21
C VAL A 59 -3.70 -2.65 2.11
N LYS A 60 -4.25 -2.08 3.19
CA LYS A 60 -4.60 -0.67 3.26
C LYS A 60 -3.35 0.20 3.37
N GLY A 61 -3.26 1.23 2.53
CA GLY A 61 -2.29 2.32 2.70
C GLY A 61 -2.87 3.50 3.48
N ASN A 62 -2.01 4.45 3.84
CA ASN A 62 -2.44 5.60 4.63
C ASN A 62 -3.38 6.51 3.83
N HIS A 63 -3.15 6.71 2.53
CA HIS A 63 -4.05 7.49 1.69
C HIS A 63 -5.39 6.81 1.48
N ASP A 64 -5.41 5.48 1.41
CA ASP A 64 -6.66 4.71 1.38
C ASP A 64 -7.47 4.95 2.67
N ASP A 65 -6.80 4.92 3.83
CA ASP A 65 -7.42 5.18 5.13
C ASP A 65 -7.98 6.60 5.23
N TYR A 66 -7.19 7.60 4.83
CA TYR A 66 -7.61 9.00 4.85
C TYR A 66 -8.76 9.26 3.87
N ALA A 67 -8.73 8.65 2.68
CA ALA A 67 -9.80 8.82 1.69
C ALA A 67 -11.09 8.07 2.07
N SER A 68 -10.99 7.01 2.87
CA SER A 68 -12.14 6.21 3.30
C SER A 68 -12.93 6.79 4.48
N SER A 69 -12.30 7.64 5.29
CA SER A 69 -12.88 8.20 6.51
C SER A 69 -13.18 9.69 6.39
N ASP A 70 -14.12 10.18 7.23
CA ASP A 70 -14.38 11.63 7.40
C ASP A 70 -13.51 12.23 8.52
N SER A 71 -12.37 11.61 8.80
CA SER A 71 -11.43 12.08 9.83
C SER A 71 -10.87 13.46 9.46
N SER A 72 -10.65 14.27 10.50
CA SER A 72 -10.02 15.59 10.35
C SER A 72 -8.61 15.46 9.77
N LEU A 73 -8.29 16.34 8.83
CA LEU A 73 -6.98 16.43 8.17
C LEU A 73 -6.14 17.59 8.72
N GLU A 74 -6.54 18.19 9.85
CA GLU A 74 -5.91 19.41 10.41
C GLU A 74 -4.41 19.27 10.72
N SER A 75 -3.90 18.05 10.86
CA SER A 75 -2.47 17.77 11.09
C SER A 75 -1.65 17.65 9.79
N PHE A 76 -2.28 17.72 8.62
CA PHE A 76 -1.62 17.58 7.33
C PHE A 76 -1.05 18.90 6.83
N ASN A 77 -0.08 18.80 5.92
CA ASN A 77 0.27 19.95 5.08
C ASN A 77 -0.98 20.35 4.25
N PRO A 78 -1.28 21.65 4.12
CA PRO A 78 -2.42 22.15 3.33
C PRO A 78 -2.58 21.53 1.94
N LEU A 79 -1.48 21.24 1.23
CA LEU A 79 -1.56 20.62 -0.10
C LEU A 79 -2.04 19.16 -0.03
N ALA A 80 -1.61 18.41 1.00
CA ALA A 80 -2.03 17.04 1.20
C ALA A 80 -3.49 16.96 1.64
N GLU A 81 -3.94 17.90 2.49
CA GLU A 81 -5.34 18.03 2.88
C GLU A 81 -6.24 18.24 1.65
N VAL A 82 -5.91 19.21 0.79
CA VAL A 82 -6.68 19.50 -0.43
C VAL A 82 -6.73 18.28 -1.35
N ALA A 83 -5.62 17.57 -1.53
CA ALA A 83 -5.55 16.38 -2.38
C ALA A 83 -6.42 15.22 -1.85
N ILE A 84 -6.38 14.96 -0.54
CA ILE A 84 -7.23 13.94 0.09
C ILE A 84 -8.70 14.35 0.01
N GLN A 85 -9.03 15.61 0.30
CA GLN A 85 -10.42 16.07 0.23
C GLN A 85 -10.97 15.94 -1.18
N TRP A 86 -10.20 16.35 -2.20
CA TRP A 86 -10.60 16.15 -3.59
C TRP A 86 -10.81 14.67 -3.92
N THR A 87 -9.92 13.79 -3.43
CA THR A 87 -10.05 12.33 -3.59
C THR A 87 -11.33 11.82 -2.94
N ARG A 88 -11.64 12.24 -1.70
CA ARG A 88 -12.88 11.90 -0.99
C ARG A 88 -14.12 12.30 -1.78
N ASP A 89 -14.09 13.44 -2.47
CA ASP A 89 -15.22 13.93 -3.27
C ASP A 89 -15.43 13.12 -4.56
N GLN A 90 -14.39 12.48 -5.09
CA GLN A 90 -14.51 11.61 -6.27
C GLN A 90 -15.13 10.24 -5.93
N LEU A 91 -14.91 9.75 -4.70
CA LEU A 91 -15.28 8.40 -4.30
C LEU A 91 -16.73 8.30 -3.83
N THR A 92 -17.43 7.27 -4.28
CA THR A 92 -18.76 6.90 -3.78
C THR A 92 -18.68 6.22 -2.41
N SER A 93 -19.79 6.19 -1.67
CA SER A 93 -19.83 5.52 -0.36
C SER A 93 -19.39 4.05 -0.40
N PRO A 94 -19.76 3.22 -1.39
CA PRO A 94 -19.25 1.85 -1.49
C PRO A 94 -17.74 1.78 -1.77
N GLU A 95 -17.21 2.70 -2.57
CA GLU A 95 -15.77 2.78 -2.86
C GLU A 95 -14.98 3.17 -1.59
N LYS A 96 -15.48 4.13 -0.80
CA LYS A 96 -14.92 4.49 0.50
C LYS A 96 -14.99 3.34 1.49
N LEU A 97 -16.13 2.65 1.58
CA LEU A 97 -16.30 1.50 2.46
C LEU A 97 -15.28 0.41 2.12
N TRP A 98 -15.13 0.09 0.84
CA TRP A 98 -14.16 -0.92 0.39
C TRP A 98 -12.72 -0.56 0.82
N LEU A 99 -12.30 0.68 0.61
CA LEU A 99 -10.97 1.15 1.06
C LEU A 99 -10.83 1.06 2.58
N GLY A 100 -11.88 1.42 3.32
CA GLY A 100 -11.91 1.42 4.78
C GLY A 100 -11.86 0.02 5.40
N GLU A 101 -12.34 -1.00 4.69
CA GLU A 101 -12.36 -2.40 5.15
C GLU A 101 -11.07 -3.18 4.80
N LEU A 102 -10.16 -2.59 4.03
CA LEU A 102 -8.89 -3.23 3.69
C LEU A 102 -8.08 -3.57 4.96
N PRO A 103 -7.47 -4.77 5.04
CA PRO A 103 -6.64 -5.15 6.17
C PRO A 103 -5.33 -4.36 6.18
N LEU A 104 -4.82 -4.00 7.36
CA LEU A 104 -3.50 -3.36 7.49
C LEU A 104 -2.35 -4.33 7.20
N VAL A 105 -2.52 -5.60 7.56
CA VAL A 105 -1.51 -6.66 7.42
C VAL A 105 -2.19 -7.91 6.87
N SER A 106 -1.51 -8.64 5.99
CA SER A 106 -1.99 -9.92 5.49
C SER A 106 -0.84 -10.92 5.34
N THR A 107 -1.14 -12.22 5.47
CA THR A 107 -0.20 -13.30 5.16
C THR A 107 -0.66 -14.01 3.90
N ILE A 108 0.18 -13.97 2.87
CA ILE A 108 -0.13 -14.45 1.52
C ILE A 108 1.01 -15.37 1.08
N HIS A 109 0.68 -16.58 0.61
CA HIS A 109 1.69 -17.56 0.15
C HIS A 109 2.87 -17.79 1.12
N GLY A 110 2.66 -17.66 2.43
CA GLY A 110 3.67 -17.88 3.47
C GLY A 110 4.57 -16.67 3.78
N PHE A 111 4.35 -15.51 3.15
CA PHE A 111 5.01 -14.25 3.50
C PHE A 111 4.01 -13.21 3.99
N THR A 112 4.50 -12.21 4.72
CA THR A 112 3.69 -11.10 5.24
C THR A 112 3.71 -9.95 4.25
N VAL A 113 2.61 -9.21 4.16
CA VAL A 113 2.54 -7.92 3.47
C VAL A 113 1.91 -6.89 4.40
N VAL A 114 2.44 -5.68 4.34
CA VAL A 114 1.98 -4.49 5.08
C VAL A 114 2.26 -3.27 4.22
N HIS A 115 1.50 -2.19 4.33
CA HIS A 115 1.82 -0.97 3.59
C HIS A 115 3.06 -0.26 4.17
N ALA A 116 3.05 0.06 5.47
CA ALA A 116 4.10 0.87 6.11
C ALA A 116 5.11 0.03 6.91
N SER A 117 4.82 -0.27 8.17
CA SER A 117 5.71 -0.98 9.10
C SER A 117 4.95 -2.06 9.86
N LEU A 118 5.62 -3.16 10.25
CA LEU A 118 5.03 -4.18 11.12
C LEU A 118 5.03 -3.78 12.60
N GLU A 119 5.82 -2.78 12.99
CA GLU A 119 5.85 -2.30 14.38
C GLU A 119 4.50 -1.71 14.80
N ASP A 120 3.99 -0.80 13.97
CA ASP A 120 2.69 -0.15 14.11
C ASP A 120 2.07 0.07 12.71
N PRO A 121 1.35 -0.92 12.17
CA PRO A 121 0.81 -0.87 10.80
C PRO A 121 -0.12 0.31 10.52
N GLY A 122 -0.88 0.76 11.53
CA GLY A 122 -1.80 1.90 11.41
C GLY A 122 -1.18 3.24 11.81
N GLY A 123 0.06 3.24 12.31
CA GLY A 123 0.81 4.45 12.63
C GLY A 123 1.52 5.07 11.43
N TRP A 124 1.54 4.37 10.28
CA TRP A 124 2.10 4.85 9.01
C TRP A 124 3.58 5.30 9.13
N GLY A 125 4.35 4.59 9.95
CA GLY A 125 5.79 4.83 10.10
C GLY A 125 6.58 4.34 8.90
N TYR A 126 7.50 5.16 8.39
CA TYR A 126 8.40 4.77 7.31
C TYR A 126 9.51 3.82 7.79
N VAL A 127 9.90 2.87 6.93
CA VAL A 127 11.08 2.02 7.14
C VAL A 127 12.24 2.51 6.25
N LEU A 128 13.01 3.48 6.74
CA LEU A 128 14.04 4.19 5.97
C LEU A 128 15.46 3.74 6.29
N ASN A 129 15.67 3.09 7.42
CA ASN A 129 16.97 2.62 7.87
C ASN A 129 16.89 1.26 8.61
N GLN A 130 18.05 0.74 9.04
CA GLN A 130 18.16 -0.56 9.71
C GLN A 130 17.47 -0.61 11.08
N LEU A 131 17.41 0.50 11.81
CA LEU A 131 16.72 0.57 13.11
C LEU A 131 15.21 0.44 12.93
N ASP A 132 14.63 1.17 11.96
CA ASP A 132 13.21 1.04 11.61
C ASP A 132 12.87 -0.40 11.18
N ALA A 133 13.77 -0.99 10.38
CA ALA A 133 13.62 -2.38 9.93
C ALA A 133 13.73 -3.37 11.11
N ALA A 134 14.62 -3.13 12.07
CA ALA A 134 14.76 -3.95 13.28
C ALA A 134 13.48 -3.95 14.12
N ALA A 135 12.79 -2.82 14.22
CA ALA A 135 11.50 -2.73 14.88
C ALA A 135 10.43 -3.60 14.18
N SER A 136 10.34 -3.53 12.85
CA SER A 136 9.48 -4.43 12.06
C SER A 136 9.86 -5.91 12.23
N PHE A 137 11.15 -6.24 12.22
CA PHE A 137 11.64 -7.60 12.42
C PHE A 137 11.30 -8.19 13.79
N SER A 138 11.04 -7.37 14.81
CA SER A 138 10.59 -7.84 16.12
C SER A 138 9.16 -8.37 16.11
N ARG A 139 8.34 -7.93 15.14
CA ARG A 139 6.93 -8.33 14.96
C ARG A 139 6.75 -9.35 13.83
N GLN A 140 7.74 -9.50 12.96
CA GLN A 140 7.67 -10.39 11.80
C GLN A 140 7.70 -11.87 12.20
N THR A 141 6.70 -12.62 11.74
CA THR A 141 6.56 -14.07 11.98
C THR A 141 6.89 -14.94 10.77
N THR A 142 7.03 -14.33 9.59
CA THR A 142 7.35 -14.99 8.32
C THR A 142 8.79 -14.75 7.89
N GLN A 143 9.33 -15.56 6.99
CA GLN A 143 10.70 -15.37 6.48
C GLN A 143 10.84 -14.11 5.63
N LEU A 144 9.79 -13.75 4.90
CA LEU A 144 9.74 -12.56 4.04
C LEU A 144 8.58 -11.66 4.47
N CYS A 145 8.81 -10.36 4.37
CA CYS A 145 7.80 -9.31 4.49
C CYS A 145 7.99 -8.31 3.34
N PHE A 146 6.92 -7.97 2.63
CA PHE A 146 6.92 -6.88 1.66
C PHE A 146 6.23 -5.66 2.25
N PHE A 147 6.83 -4.51 2.04
CA PHE A 147 6.33 -3.21 2.49
C PHE A 147 6.48 -2.15 1.39
N GLY A 148 5.66 -1.11 1.45
CA GLY A 148 5.61 0.03 0.54
C GLY A 148 5.89 1.34 1.27
N HIS A 149 5.07 2.35 1.04
CA HIS A 149 5.01 3.65 1.73
C HIS A 149 6.21 4.57 1.50
N THR A 150 7.42 4.02 1.39
CA THR A 150 8.67 4.80 1.19
C THR A 150 8.87 5.30 -0.23
N HIS A 151 8.06 4.83 -1.19
CA HIS A 151 8.15 5.09 -2.64
C HIS A 151 9.55 4.84 -3.23
N THR A 152 10.39 4.09 -2.52
CA THR A 152 11.76 3.81 -2.90
C THR A 152 12.05 2.33 -2.70
N PRO A 153 12.57 1.62 -3.71
CA PRO A 153 12.85 0.19 -3.58
C PRO A 153 13.94 -0.03 -2.52
N ARG A 154 13.62 -0.85 -1.51
CA ARG A 154 14.50 -1.12 -0.36
C ARG A 154 14.42 -2.59 0.04
N ALA A 155 15.52 -3.09 0.59
CA ALA A 155 15.60 -4.42 1.17
C ALA A 155 16.47 -4.39 2.42
N TYR A 156 16.00 -5.04 3.47
CA TYR A 156 16.72 -5.23 4.72
C TYR A 156 16.81 -6.71 5.02
N ILE A 157 17.93 -7.14 5.60
CA ILE A 157 18.16 -8.53 5.98
C ILE A 157 18.48 -8.53 7.47
N LYS A 158 17.73 -9.30 8.24
CA LYS A 158 18.07 -9.60 9.63
C LYS A 158 19.14 -10.68 9.64
N ASP A 159 20.37 -10.30 9.97
CA ASP A 159 21.41 -11.28 10.22
C ASP A 159 21.19 -11.97 11.58
N SER A 160 21.74 -13.16 11.72
CA SER A 160 21.70 -13.95 12.97
C SER A 160 22.77 -13.51 13.97
N SER A 161 23.38 -12.33 13.79
CA SER A 161 24.32 -11.77 14.76
C SER A 161 23.53 -11.35 15.99
N VAL A 162 23.47 -12.25 16.96
CA VAL A 162 23.16 -11.90 18.34
C VAL A 162 24.23 -10.90 18.78
N VAL A 163 23.84 -9.62 18.96
CA VAL A 163 24.61 -8.72 19.82
C VAL A 163 24.15 -8.96 21.25
#